data_AF-A0A2H0RWS4-F1
#
_entry.id   AF-A0A2H0RWS4-F1
#
_cell.length_a   1.000
_cell.length_b   1.000
_cell.length_c   1.000
_cell.angle_alpha   90.00
_cell.angle_beta   90.00
_cell.angle_gamma   90.00
#
_symmetry.space_group_name_H-M   'P 1'
#
loop_
_entity.id
_entity.type
_entity.pdbx_description
1 polymer ?
#
loop_
_entity_poly.entity_id
_entity_poly.type
_entity_poly.pdbx_seq_one_letter_code
_entity_poly.pdbx_strand_id
1 'polypeptide(L)'
;MTTAEATFAQELLEMLLRCQTISQEQREGYAARILNGEFTEEMQQELATIFENEVRRLDSKISLLDDAIGTNEKIHAEQWQTIEPKMKEIAKKQVAETEQAIADYSAECNNAERSAEGAIEGSVREGEASQADVIRASLKKKPSESE
;
A
#
# COMPACT_ATOMS: atom_id res chain seq x y z
N MET A 1 15.25 11.65 55.07
CA MET A 1 14.54 11.94 53.82
C MET A 1 13.07 11.65 54.02
N THR A 2 12.22 12.65 53.86
CA THR A 2 10.75 12.47 53.83
C THR A 2 10.34 11.86 52.48
N THR A 3 9.13 11.29 52.38
CA THR A 3 8.59 10.74 51.12
C THR A 3 8.52 11.80 50.00
N ALA A 4 8.28 13.06 50.34
CA ALA A 4 8.26 14.16 49.38
C ALA A 4 9.66 14.47 48.81
N GLU A 5 10.68 14.51 49.67
CA GLU A 5 12.07 14.73 49.25
C GLU A 5 12.58 13.62 48.33
N ALA A 6 12.23 12.35 48.63
CA ALA A 6 12.61 11.21 47.80
C ALA A 6 11.98 11.29 46.39
N THR A 7 10.73 11.75 46.31
CA THR A 7 10.01 11.93 45.04
C THR A 7 10.65 13.04 44.21
N PHE A 8 10.97 14.18 44.84
CA PHE A 8 11.63 15.30 44.18
C PHE A 8 13.03 14.96 43.66
N ALA A 9 13.84 14.24 44.46
CA ALA A 9 15.17 13.80 44.03
C ALA A 9 15.09 12.86 42.80
N GLN A 10 14.08 12.00 42.74
CA GLN A 10 13.85 11.11 41.61
C GLN A 10 13.49 11.89 40.33
N GLU A 11 12.60 12.86 40.43
CA GLU A 11 12.23 13.73 39.30
C GLU A 11 13.45 14.49 38.74
N LEU A 12 14.28 15.04 39.63
CA LEU A 12 15.50 15.73 39.24
C LEU A 12 16.51 14.81 38.54
N LEU A 13 16.69 13.60 39.05
CA LEU A 13 17.56 12.60 38.41
C LEU A 13 17.05 12.25 37.01
N GLU A 14 15.74 12.07 36.83
CA GLU A 14 15.16 11.80 35.52
C GLU A 14 15.35 12.97 34.56
N MET A 15 15.13 14.21 35.02
CA MET A 15 15.35 15.41 34.20
C MET A 15 16.82 15.52 33.78
N LEU A 16 17.75 15.31 34.73
CA LEU A 16 19.18 15.37 34.50
C LEU A 16 19.66 14.31 33.49
N LEU A 17 19.14 13.08 33.58
CA LEU A 17 19.45 12.00 32.65
C LEU A 17 18.99 12.30 31.22
N ARG A 18 17.92 13.08 31.06
CA ARG A 18 17.39 13.47 29.75
C ARG A 18 18.05 14.71 29.17
N CYS A 19 18.72 15.53 29.99
CA CYS A 19 19.46 16.70 29.51
C CYS A 19 20.57 16.31 28.53
N GLN A 20 20.63 17.00 27.40
CA GLN A 20 21.68 16.85 26.40
C GLN A 20 22.58 18.10 26.33
N THR A 21 22.24 19.17 27.05
CA THR A 21 23.04 20.40 27.16
C THR A 21 24.27 20.29 28.04
N ILE A 22 24.40 19.22 28.82
CA ILE A 22 25.55 18.95 29.68
C ILE A 22 26.22 17.63 29.31
N SER A 23 27.50 17.51 29.65
CA SER A 23 28.29 16.30 29.39
C SER A 23 27.82 15.13 30.26
N GLN A 24 28.22 13.92 29.88
CA GLN A 24 27.96 12.73 30.70
C GLN A 24 28.63 12.83 32.08
N GLU A 25 29.87 13.31 32.13
CA GLU A 25 30.60 13.52 33.39
C GLU A 25 29.88 14.51 34.32
N GLN A 26 29.35 15.61 33.77
CA GLN A 26 28.55 16.56 34.52
C GLN A 26 27.26 15.92 35.06
N ARG A 27 26.57 15.12 34.23
CA ARG A 27 25.37 14.38 34.68
C ARG A 27 25.69 13.42 35.82
N GLU A 28 26.76 12.64 35.70
CA GLU A 28 27.17 11.71 36.76
C GLU A 28 27.55 12.45 38.05
N GLY A 29 28.24 13.60 37.94
CA GLY A 29 28.59 14.45 39.08
C GLY A 29 27.36 15.01 39.80
N TYR A 30 26.40 15.60 39.07
CA TYR A 30 25.17 16.10 39.67
C TYR A 30 24.32 14.97 40.24
N ALA A 31 24.20 13.83 39.55
CA ALA A 31 23.45 12.68 40.05
C ALA A 31 24.01 12.14 41.37
N ALA A 32 25.34 12.03 41.49
CA ALA A 32 26.00 11.63 42.72
C ALA A 32 25.72 12.61 43.87
N ARG A 33 25.78 13.91 43.61
CA ARG A 33 25.45 14.96 44.60
C ARG A 33 23.99 14.86 45.06
N ILE A 34 23.05 14.63 44.15
CA ILE A 34 21.62 14.42 44.48
C ILE A 34 21.45 13.20 45.38
N LEU A 35 22.05 12.06 45.01
CA LEU A 35 21.95 10.80 45.76
C LEU A 35 22.59 10.88 47.15
N ASN A 36 23.64 11.68 47.30
CA ASN A 36 24.28 11.95 48.59
C ASN A 36 23.54 12.99 49.44
N GLY A 37 22.46 13.59 48.93
CA GLY A 37 21.68 14.63 49.62
C GLY A 37 22.36 16.00 49.64
N GLU A 38 23.35 16.24 48.79
CA GLU A 38 24.11 17.49 48.71
C GLU A 38 23.37 18.52 47.84
N PHE A 39 22.25 19.01 48.34
CA PHE A 39 21.36 19.91 47.61
C PHE A 39 21.53 21.38 48.02
N THR A 40 22.67 21.98 47.66
CA THR A 40 22.99 23.38 47.99
C THR A 40 22.21 24.38 47.12
N GLU A 41 22.04 25.62 47.59
CA GLU A 41 21.42 26.69 46.79
C GLU A 41 22.17 26.97 45.49
N GLU A 42 23.50 26.91 45.52
CA GLU A 42 24.35 27.04 44.33
C GLU A 42 24.04 25.94 43.30
N MET A 43 23.93 24.68 43.76
CA MET A 43 23.57 23.57 42.88
C MET A 43 22.16 23.74 42.30
N GLN A 44 21.21 24.27 43.07
CA GLN A 44 19.86 24.55 42.57
C GLN A 44 19.88 25.58 41.44
N GLN A 45 20.69 26.64 41.56
CA GLN A 45 20.84 27.66 40.51
C GLN A 45 21.53 27.10 39.26
N GLU A 46 22.55 26.26 39.43
CA GLU A 46 23.22 25.56 38.34
C GLU A 46 22.24 24.64 37.58
N LEU A 47 21.49 23.80 38.31
CA LEU A 47 20.49 22.90 37.71
C LEU A 47 19.36 23.66 37.02
N ALA A 48 18.88 24.77 37.61
CA ALA A 48 17.89 25.63 36.97
C ALA A 48 18.40 26.16 35.62
N THR A 49 19.64 26.65 35.59
CA THR A 49 20.28 27.12 34.35
C THR A 49 20.43 26.01 33.31
N ILE A 50 20.81 24.79 33.74
CA ILE A 50 20.92 23.63 32.86
C ILE A 50 19.55 23.28 32.24
N PHE A 51 18.50 23.27 33.04
CA PHE A 51 17.14 22.95 32.57
C PHE A 51 16.57 24.05 31.67
N GLU A 52 16.80 25.32 31.96
CA GLU A 52 16.43 26.42 31.06
C GLU A 52 17.12 26.31 29.70
N ASN A 53 18.40 25.96 29.68
CA ASN A 53 19.13 25.72 28.44
C ASN A 53 18.59 24.50 27.68
N GLU A 54 18.20 23.44 28.39
CA GLU A 54 17.60 22.24 27.79
C GLU A 54 16.24 22.56 27.18
N VAL A 55 15.40 23.34 27.86
CA VAL A 55 14.11 23.82 27.33
C VAL A 55 14.33 24.62 26.05
N ARG A 56 15.26 25.59 26.06
CA ARG A 56 15.57 26.39 24.86
C ARG A 56 16.04 25.53 23.68
N ARG A 57 16.83 24.50 23.95
CA ARG A 57 17.29 23.53 22.94
C ARG A 57 16.12 22.73 22.36
N LEU A 58 15.22 22.26 23.22
CA LEU A 58 14.04 21.50 22.82
C LEU A 58 13.06 22.36 22.01
N ASP A 59 12.78 23.58 22.43
CA ASP A 59 11.92 24.53 21.69
C ASP A 59 12.47 24.78 20.29
N SER A 60 13.77 25.00 20.17
CA SER A 60 14.43 25.16 18.87
C SER A 60 14.29 23.91 18.00
N LYS A 61 14.41 22.72 18.60
CA LYS A 61 14.28 21.46 17.88
C LYS A 61 12.83 21.19 17.44
N ILE A 62 11.84 21.55 18.26
CA ILE A 62 10.41 21.46 17.93
C ILE A 62 10.13 22.33 16.71
N SER A 63 10.56 23.61 16.73
CA SER A 63 10.37 24.52 15.60
C SER A 63 10.98 23.97 14.30
N LEU A 64 12.19 23.41 14.35
CA LEU A 64 12.82 22.81 13.18
C LEU A 64 12.09 21.58 12.64
N LEU A 65 11.52 20.77 13.54
CA LEU A 65 10.74 19.60 13.15
C LEU A 65 9.40 20.00 12.53
N ASP A 66 8.73 21.02 13.08
CA ASP A 66 7.48 21.55 12.52
C ASP A 66 7.70 22.10 11.10
N ASP A 67 8.78 22.87 10.89
CA ASP A 67 9.15 23.38 9.56
C ASP A 67 9.46 22.24 8.57
N ALA A 68 10.14 21.19 9.04
CA ALA A 68 10.45 20.02 8.22
C ALA A 68 9.19 19.23 7.85
N ILE A 69 8.25 19.05 8.78
CA ILE A 69 6.96 18.39 8.53
C ILE A 69 6.19 19.19 7.48
N GLY A 70 6.03 20.51 7.67
CA GLY A 70 5.31 21.35 6.72
C GLY A 70 5.92 21.35 5.31
N THR A 71 7.26 21.34 5.23
CA THR A 71 7.96 21.22 3.94
C THR A 71 7.69 19.88 3.26
N ASN A 72 7.74 18.78 4.02
CA ASN A 72 7.55 17.44 3.50
C ASN A 72 6.10 17.20 3.04
N GLU A 73 5.12 17.65 3.81
CA GLU A 73 3.71 17.62 3.42
C GLU A 73 3.45 18.35 2.11
N LYS A 74 4.08 19.52 1.93
CA LYS A 74 3.98 20.29 0.68
C LYS A 74 4.58 19.53 -0.51
N ILE A 75 5.76 18.95 -0.36
CA ILE A 75 6.40 18.14 -1.41
C ILE A 75 5.52 16.95 -1.79
N HIS A 76 4.98 16.23 -0.81
CA HIS A 76 4.09 15.11 -1.07
C HIS A 76 2.79 15.53 -1.76
N ALA A 77 2.21 16.66 -1.38
CA ALA A 77 1.02 17.19 -2.04
C ALA A 77 1.29 17.55 -3.52
N GLU A 78 2.42 18.19 -3.82
CA GLU A 78 2.84 18.54 -5.18
C GLU A 78 3.12 17.28 -6.04
N GLN A 79 3.79 16.28 -5.46
CA GLN A 79 4.01 14.99 -6.12
C GLN A 79 2.70 14.27 -6.41
N TRP A 80 1.77 14.25 -5.45
CA TRP A 80 0.47 13.61 -5.61
C TRP A 80 -0.36 14.27 -6.72
N GLN A 81 -0.38 15.60 -6.78
CA GLN A 81 -1.04 16.34 -7.87
C GLN A 81 -0.49 15.98 -9.26
N THR A 82 0.77 15.57 -9.35
CA THR A 82 1.38 15.14 -10.61
C THR A 82 1.09 13.66 -10.93
N ILE A 83 1.03 12.80 -9.92
CA ILE A 83 0.86 11.35 -10.07
C ILE A 83 -0.60 10.97 -10.28
N GLU A 84 -1.52 11.57 -9.54
CA GLU A 84 -2.94 11.22 -9.54
C GLU A 84 -3.57 11.29 -10.95
N PRO A 85 -3.35 12.36 -11.76
CA PRO A 85 -3.92 12.42 -13.10
C PRO A 85 -3.39 11.29 -14.01
N LYS A 86 -2.09 10.99 -13.92
CA LYS A 86 -1.46 9.92 -14.70
C LYS A 86 -2.00 8.54 -14.31
N MET A 87 -2.20 8.29 -13.03
CA MET A 87 -2.83 7.04 -12.58
C MET A 87 -4.26 6.91 -13.09
N LYS A 88 -5.05 7.99 -13.07
CA LYS A 88 -6.40 8.02 -13.63
C LYS A 88 -6.40 7.76 -15.14
N GLU A 89 -5.43 8.31 -15.87
CA GLU A 89 -5.29 8.08 -17.32
C GLU A 89 -4.92 6.62 -17.63
N ILE A 90 -3.95 6.06 -16.91
CA ILE A 90 -3.56 4.65 -17.05
C ILE A 90 -4.75 3.73 -16.76
N ALA A 91 -5.47 3.97 -15.67
CA ALA A 91 -6.65 3.18 -15.31
C ALA A 91 -7.73 3.24 -16.40
N LYS A 92 -8.02 4.43 -16.95
CA LYS A 92 -8.98 4.58 -18.06
C LYS A 92 -8.54 3.82 -19.31
N LYS A 93 -7.26 3.91 -19.67
CA LYS A 93 -6.71 3.19 -20.84
C LYS A 93 -6.83 1.68 -20.66
N GLN A 94 -6.50 1.18 -19.46
CA GLN A 94 -6.57 -0.25 -19.16
C GLN A 94 -8.01 -0.78 -19.18
N VAL A 95 -8.99 -0.01 -18.71
CA VAL A 95 -10.42 -0.36 -18.84
C VAL A 95 -10.81 -0.47 -20.32
N ALA A 96 -10.48 0.54 -21.14
CA ALA A 96 -10.82 0.53 -22.56
C ALA A 96 -10.16 -0.63 -23.32
N GLU A 97 -8.88 -0.92 -23.05
CA GLU A 97 -8.17 -2.06 -23.65
C GLU A 97 -8.81 -3.40 -23.25
N THR A 98 -9.23 -3.52 -21.99
CA THR A 98 -9.90 -4.74 -21.50
C THR A 98 -11.28 -4.92 -22.13
N GLU A 99 -12.08 -3.85 -22.22
CA GLU A 99 -13.39 -3.87 -22.87
C GLU A 99 -13.26 -4.27 -24.35
N GLN A 100 -12.26 -3.72 -25.05
CA GLN A 100 -12.00 -4.08 -26.45
C GLN A 100 -11.62 -5.56 -26.58
N ALA A 101 -10.72 -6.07 -25.74
CA ALA A 101 -10.32 -7.48 -25.77
C ALA A 101 -11.50 -8.42 -25.51
N ILE A 102 -12.42 -8.06 -24.60
CA ILE A 102 -13.64 -8.83 -24.34
C ILE A 102 -14.56 -8.83 -25.57
N ALA A 103 -14.71 -7.68 -26.23
CA ALA A 103 -15.53 -7.55 -27.43
C ALA A 103 -14.97 -8.39 -28.59
N ASP A 104 -13.65 -8.33 -28.80
CA ASP A 104 -12.96 -9.09 -29.85
C ASP A 104 -13.09 -10.61 -29.59
N TYR A 105 -12.84 -11.05 -28.36
CA TYR A 105 -13.01 -12.46 -27.99
C TYR A 105 -14.45 -12.95 -28.19
N SER A 106 -15.44 -12.15 -27.79
CA SER A 106 -16.85 -12.48 -27.97
C SER A 106 -17.22 -12.59 -29.46
N ALA A 107 -16.67 -11.70 -30.31
CA ALA A 107 -16.88 -11.75 -31.74
C ALA A 107 -16.25 -12.99 -32.39
N GLU A 108 -15.04 -13.36 -31.97
CA GLU A 108 -14.37 -14.59 -32.41
C GLU A 108 -15.17 -15.84 -32.02
N CYS A 109 -15.65 -15.93 -30.78
CA CYS A 109 -16.50 -17.04 -30.33
C CYS A 109 -17.77 -17.17 -31.18
N ASN A 110 -18.48 -16.05 -31.40
CA ASN A 110 -19.70 -16.05 -32.23
C ASN A 110 -19.42 -16.46 -33.68
N ASN A 111 -18.29 -16.04 -34.25
CA ASN A 111 -17.91 -16.43 -35.61
C ASN A 111 -17.52 -17.91 -35.70
N ALA A 112 -16.82 -18.43 -34.68
CA ALA A 112 -16.47 -19.84 -34.59
C ALA A 112 -17.71 -20.73 -34.45
N GLU A 113 -18.67 -20.32 -33.61
CA GLU A 113 -19.96 -21.00 -33.44
C GLU A 113 -20.72 -21.07 -34.77
N ARG A 114 -20.93 -19.93 -35.44
CA ARG A 114 -21.61 -19.92 -36.76
C ARG A 114 -20.90 -20.77 -37.81
N SER A 115 -19.56 -20.77 -37.80
CA SER A 115 -18.79 -21.58 -38.74
C SER A 115 -18.95 -23.08 -38.46
N ALA A 116 -18.96 -23.47 -37.18
CA ALA A 116 -19.21 -24.85 -36.78
C ALA A 116 -20.65 -25.28 -37.10
N GLU A 117 -21.65 -24.45 -36.81
CA GLU A 117 -23.05 -24.69 -37.17
C GLU A 117 -23.21 -24.89 -38.68
N GLY A 118 -22.63 -23.99 -39.50
CA GLY A 118 -22.69 -24.11 -40.95
C GLY A 118 -22.02 -25.38 -41.49
N ALA A 119 -20.89 -25.80 -40.89
CA ALA A 119 -20.21 -27.04 -41.26
C ALA A 119 -21.03 -28.29 -40.90
N ILE A 120 -21.69 -28.29 -39.74
CA ILE A 120 -22.58 -29.37 -39.30
C ILE A 120 -23.81 -29.43 -40.20
N GLU A 121 -24.49 -28.30 -40.44
CA GLU A 121 -25.66 -28.24 -41.34
C GLU A 121 -25.33 -28.73 -42.75
N GLY A 122 -24.18 -28.32 -43.30
CA GLY A 122 -23.70 -28.80 -44.59
C GLY A 122 -23.49 -30.31 -44.60
N SER A 123 -22.78 -30.84 -43.60
CA SER A 123 -22.51 -32.27 -43.46
C SER A 123 -23.78 -33.11 -43.31
N VAL A 124 -24.77 -32.62 -42.53
CA VAL A 124 -26.06 -33.29 -42.36
C VAL A 124 -26.83 -33.32 -43.67
N ARG A 125 -26.95 -32.18 -44.38
CA ARG A 125 -27.65 -32.11 -45.68
C ARG A 125 -27.01 -33.02 -46.73
N GLU A 126 -25.69 -33.05 -46.79
CA GLU A 126 -24.96 -33.94 -47.71
C GLU A 126 -25.19 -35.42 -47.35
N GLY A 127 -25.16 -35.76 -46.06
CA GLY A 127 -25.45 -37.10 -45.57
C GLY A 127 -26.89 -37.55 -45.90
N GLU A 128 -27.88 -36.70 -45.66
CA GLU A 128 -29.29 -36.95 -45.97
C GLU A 128 -29.52 -37.13 -47.47
N ALA A 129 -28.92 -36.28 -48.31
CA ALA A 129 -29.02 -36.39 -49.76
C ALA A 129 -28.41 -37.71 -50.27
N SER A 130 -27.23 -38.07 -49.77
CA SER A 130 -26.56 -39.33 -50.09
C SER A 130 -27.40 -40.55 -49.68
N GLN A 131 -27.95 -40.56 -48.47
CA GLN A 131 -28.85 -41.63 -48.01
C GLN A 131 -30.12 -41.73 -48.86
N ALA A 132 -30.74 -40.60 -49.22
CA ALA A 132 -31.91 -40.58 -50.08
C ALA A 132 -31.60 -41.18 -51.47
N ASP A 133 -30.43 -40.89 -52.04
CA ASP A 133 -30.01 -41.46 -53.31
C ASP A 133 -29.71 -42.96 -53.22
N VAL A 134 -29.11 -43.44 -52.12
CA VAL A 134 -28.93 -44.87 -51.85
C VAL A 134 -30.27 -45.59 -51.73
N ILE A 135 -31.25 -45.00 -51.05
CA ILE A 135 -32.61 -45.56 -50.92
C ILE A 135 -33.29 -45.60 -52.29
N ARG A 136 -33.24 -44.51 -53.08
CA ARG A 136 -33.77 -44.48 -54.45
C ARG A 136 -33.13 -45.53 -55.35
N ALA A 137 -31.81 -45.72 -55.24
CA ALA A 137 -31.10 -46.74 -56.00
C ALA A 137 -31.49 -48.16 -55.58
N SER A 138 -31.66 -48.39 -54.28
CA SER A 138 -32.11 -49.68 -53.73
C SER A 138 -33.54 -50.02 -54.14
N LEU A 139 -34.47 -49.06 -54.12
CA LEU A 139 -35.86 -49.24 -54.56
C LEU A 139 -35.99 -49.48 -56.07
N LYS A 140 -35.03 -49.01 -56.88
CA LYS A 140 -34.98 -49.27 -58.33
C LYS A 140 -34.46 -50.68 -58.67
N LYS A 141 -33.76 -51.36 -57.75
CA LYS A 141 -33.45 -52.77 -57.91
C LYS A 141 -34.73 -53.57 -57.66
N LYS A 142 -35.25 -54.24 -58.70
CA LYS A 142 -36.34 -55.21 -58.54
C LYS A 142 -35.96 -56.21 -57.44
N PRO A 143 -36.87 -56.60 -56.53
CA PRO A 143 -36.62 -57.75 -55.68
C PRO A 143 -36.38 -58.95 -56.60
N SER A 144 -35.19 -59.55 -56.50
CA SER A 144 -34.95 -60.85 -57.10
C SER A 144 -35.92 -61.81 -56.43
N GLU A 145 -36.83 -62.39 -57.21
CA GLU A 145 -37.68 -63.49 -56.78
C GLU A 145 -36.76 -64.59 -56.23
N SER A 146 -36.80 -64.77 -54.91
CA SER A 146 -36.19 -65.90 -54.22
C SER A 146 -37.09 -67.11 -54.43
N GLU A 147 -36.57 -68.07 -55.21
CA GLU A 147 -36.88 -69.50 -55.34
C GLU A 147 -38.33 -69.97 -55.16
#